data_AF-A0A7T5DZU5-F1
#
_entry.id   AF-A0A7T5DZU5-F1
#
_cell.length_a   1.000
_cell.length_b   1.000
_cell.length_c   1.000
_cell.angle_alpha   90.00
_cell.angle_beta   90.00
_cell.angle_gamma   90.00
#
_symmetry.space_group_name_H-M   'P 1'
#
loop_
_entity.id
_entity.type
_entity.pdbx_description
1 polymer ?
#
loop_
_entity_poly.entity_id
_entity_poly.type
_entity_poly.pdbx_seq_one_letter_code
_entity_poly.pdbx_strand_id
1 'polypeptide(L)'
;MKWIDSVRIPPETPDLSEWKLASRGLEFTWRSKITNLVEYQIIQWEAIDGLPNKGAIRFYDRKEGQSSVKLTVSYAIPAIIKWMDGLFLGRLVEATLQSDLNRFRDYAQTHHQPPAV
;
A
#
# COMPACT_ATOMS: atom_id res chain seq x y z
N MET A 1 -8.10 6.68 0.88
CA MET A 1 -8.29 5.24 1.20
C MET A 1 -9.21 5.14 2.40
N LYS A 2 -9.93 4.02 2.58
CA LYS A 2 -10.96 3.92 3.65
C LYS A 2 -10.44 3.46 5.04
N TRP A 3 -9.19 3.03 5.13
CA TRP A 3 -8.64 2.32 6.29
C TRP A 3 -7.26 2.81 6.72
N ILE A 4 -6.49 3.43 5.82
CA ILE A 4 -5.31 4.22 6.19
C ILE A 4 -5.79 5.56 6.72
N ASP A 5 -5.51 5.81 7.99
CA ASP A 5 -5.84 7.04 8.70
C ASP A 5 -4.82 8.14 8.41
N SER A 6 -3.52 7.80 8.44
CA SER A 6 -2.47 8.75 8.08
C SER A 6 -1.19 8.07 7.59
N VAL A 7 -0.45 8.84 6.79
CA VAL A 7 0.92 8.55 6.35
C VAL A 7 1.75 9.80 6.62
N ARG A 8 2.89 9.65 7.30
CA ARG A 8 3.81 10.75 7.62
C ARG A 8 5.23 10.37 7.23
N ILE A 9 6.00 11.34 6.75
CA ILE A 9 7.43 11.19 6.50
C ILE A 9 8.12 12.12 7.50
N PRO A 10 8.72 11.60 8.59
CA PRO A 10 9.36 12.44 9.58
C PRO A 10 10.56 13.19 8.98
N PRO A 11 10.70 14.51 9.19
CA PRO A 11 11.83 15.28 8.67
C PRO A 11 13.21 14.75 9.10
N GLU A 12 13.29 14.14 10.28
CA GLU A 12 14.47 13.54 10.86
C GLU A 12 14.88 12.20 10.23
N THR A 13 13.93 11.48 9.62
CA THR A 13 14.14 10.18 8.97
C THR A 13 13.36 10.13 7.66
N PRO A 14 13.80 10.88 6.62
CA PRO A 14 13.05 11.03 5.37
C PRO A 14 13.00 9.75 4.53
N ASP A 15 13.81 8.74 4.87
CA ASP A 15 13.79 7.41 4.24
C ASP A 15 12.73 6.47 4.84
N LEU A 16 12.06 6.92 5.91
CA LEU A 16 11.02 6.17 6.61
C LEU A 16 9.66 6.84 6.44
N SER A 17 8.65 5.99 6.34
CA SER A 17 7.25 6.40 6.36
C SER A 17 6.57 5.79 7.58
N GLU A 18 5.85 6.62 8.32
CA GLU A 18 5.02 6.20 9.45
C GLU A 18 3.57 6.08 8.98
N TRP A 19 2.99 4.91 9.20
CA TRP A 19 1.66 4.57 8.75
C TRP A 19 0.77 4.29 9.95
N LYS A 20 -0.47 4.78 9.86
CA LYS A 20 -1.53 4.47 10.81
C LYS A 20 -2.74 3.92 10.06
N LEU A 21 -3.16 2.72 10.45
CA LEU A 21 -4.41 2.10 10.02
C LEU A 21 -5.38 2.16 11.19
N ALA A 22 -6.51 2.83 11.00
CA ALA A 22 -7.58 2.87 11.98
C ALA A 22 -8.90 2.46 11.31
N SER A 23 -9.54 1.42 11.82
CA SER A 23 -10.84 0.98 11.33
C SER A 23 -11.63 0.23 12.40
N ARG A 24 -12.90 0.62 12.61
CA ARG A 24 -13.86 -0.10 13.46
C ARG A 24 -13.32 -0.45 14.87
N GLY A 25 -12.58 0.46 15.49
CA GLY A 25 -12.01 0.28 16.83
C GLY A 25 -10.68 -0.48 16.88
N LEU A 26 -10.16 -0.93 15.73
CA LEU A 26 -8.79 -1.43 15.60
C LEU A 26 -7.88 -0.30 15.13
N GLU A 27 -6.74 -0.17 15.80
CA GLU A 27 -5.69 0.76 15.43
C GLU A 27 -4.36 0.03 15.37
N PHE A 28 -3.66 0.20 14.25
CA PHE A 28 -2.32 -0.33 14.03
C PHE A 28 -1.42 0.77 13.50
N THR A 29 -0.19 0.79 13.97
CA THR A 29 0.87 1.64 13.44
C THR A 29 2.06 0.79 13.01
N TRP A 30 2.75 1.24 11.97
CA TRP A 30 4.03 0.67 11.58
C TRP A 30 4.91 1.72 10.93
N ARG A 31 6.22 1.48 10.99
CA ARG A 31 7.21 2.27 10.24
C ARG A 31 7.72 1.42 9.10
N SER A 32 7.77 1.98 7.89
CA SER A 32 8.19 1.28 6.69
C SER A 32 9.30 2.00 5.95
N LYS A 33 10.21 1.21 5.40
CA LYS A 33 11.32 1.65 4.56
C LYS A 33 11.15 1.11 3.14
N ILE A 34 11.45 1.95 2.15
CA ILE A 34 11.57 1.51 0.75
C ILE A 34 12.85 0.69 0.61
N THR A 35 12.73 -0.56 0.19
CA THR A 35 13.86 -1.50 0.04
C THR A 35 14.34 -1.59 -1.40
N ASN A 36 13.50 -1.23 -2.37
CA ASN A 36 13.86 -1.16 -3.78
C ASN A 36 12.94 -0.17 -4.49
N LEU A 37 13.54 0.74 -5.26
CA LEU A 37 12.85 1.74 -6.06
C LEU A 37 13.48 1.77 -7.44
N VAL A 38 12.72 1.32 -8.44
CA VAL A 38 13.10 1.46 -9.85
C VAL A 38 12.01 2.30 -10.51
N GLU A 39 12.42 3.45 -11.04
CA GLU A 39 11.53 4.41 -11.66
C GLU A 39 10.64 3.75 -12.72
N TYR A 40 9.35 4.08 -12.69
CA TYR A 40 8.29 3.54 -13.56
C TYR A 40 8.10 2.02 -13.55
N GLN A 41 8.76 1.29 -12.65
CA GLN A 41 8.75 -0.18 -12.66
C GLN A 41 8.37 -0.79 -11.31
N ILE A 42 9.03 -0.38 -10.22
CA ILE A 42 8.82 -1.02 -8.93
C ILE A 42 9.00 -0.06 -7.75
N ILE A 43 8.12 -0.23 -6.77
CA ILE A 43 8.26 0.32 -5.42
C ILE A 43 8.10 -0.86 -4.46
N GLN A 44 9.15 -1.22 -3.74
CA GLN A 44 9.12 -2.28 -2.71
C GLN A 44 9.38 -1.69 -1.35
N TRP A 45 8.68 -2.21 -0.34
CA TRP A 45 8.80 -1.77 1.03
C TRP A 45 8.80 -2.94 2.00
N GLU A 46 9.31 -2.67 3.20
CA GLU A 46 9.25 -3.56 4.34
C GLU A 46 9.00 -2.73 5.61
N ALA A 47 8.18 -3.26 6.51
CA ALA A 47 8.00 -2.72 7.84
C ALA A 47 9.23 -3.03 8.68
N ILE A 48 9.79 -2.00 9.32
CA ILE A 48 10.94 -2.13 10.23
C ILE A 48 10.52 -2.14 11.69
N ASP A 49 9.25 -1.78 11.98
CA ASP A 49 8.70 -1.68 13.33
C ASP A 49 7.16 -1.71 13.28
N GLY A 50 6.51 -2.10 14.39
CA GLY A 50 5.05 -2.17 14.52
C GLY A 50 4.42 -3.37 13.81
N LEU A 51 3.33 -3.16 13.06
CA LEU A 51 2.62 -4.21 12.34
C LEU A 51 3.49 -4.82 11.22
N PRO A 52 3.91 -6.10 11.32
CA PRO A 52 4.82 -6.69 10.33
C PRO A 52 4.14 -6.84 8.98
N ASN A 53 4.65 -6.13 7.98
CA ASN A 53 4.21 -6.23 6.60
C ASN A 53 5.33 -5.90 5.62
N LYS A 54 5.22 -6.40 4.40
CA LYS A 54 6.08 -6.05 3.28
C LYS A 54 5.32 -6.19 1.98
N GLY A 55 5.79 -5.53 0.94
CA GLY A 55 5.12 -5.63 -0.34
C GLY A 55 5.87 -4.99 -1.48
N ALA A 56 5.24 -5.06 -2.64
CA ALA A 56 5.72 -4.43 -3.85
C ALA A 56 4.54 -3.97 -4.70
N ILE A 57 4.65 -2.76 -5.24
CA ILE A 57 3.85 -2.30 -6.37
C ILE A 57 4.74 -2.43 -7.59
N ARG A 58 4.23 -3.10 -8.63
CA ARG A 58 4.86 -3.19 -9.94
C ARG A 58 4.01 -2.50 -10.98
N PHE A 59 4.67 -1.76 -11.84
CA PHE A 59 4.09 -1.10 -12.98
C PHE A 59 4.57 -1.82 -14.23
N TYR A 60 3.64 -2.21 -15.08
CA TYR A 60 3.93 -2.83 -16.36
C TYR A 60 3.41 -1.92 -17.45
N ASP A 61 4.33 -1.44 -18.28
CA ASP A 61 3.97 -0.72 -19.49
C ASP A 61 3.18 -1.65 -20.43
N ARG A 62 2.17 -1.07 -21.08
CA ARG A 62 1.32 -1.75 -22.06
C ARG A 62 1.22 -0.85 -23.29
N LYS A 63 0.82 -1.46 -24.41
CA LYS A 63 0.58 -0.70 -25.64
C LYS A 63 -0.46 0.39 -25.40
N GLU A 64 -0.41 1.44 -26.22
CA GLU A 64 -1.42 2.51 -26.26
C GLU A 64 -1.49 3.39 -24.99
N GLY A 65 -0.35 3.59 -24.31
CA GLY A 65 -0.28 4.49 -23.15
C GLY A 65 -1.02 3.97 -21.92
N GLN A 66 -1.26 2.66 -21.86
CA GLN A 66 -1.89 2.01 -20.72
C GLN A 66 -0.84 1.46 -19.76
N SER A 67 -1.17 1.40 -18.48
CA SER A 67 -0.32 0.77 -17.46
C SER A 67 -1.11 -0.26 -16.68
N SER A 68 -0.50 -1.42 -16.44
CA SER A 68 -1.01 -2.41 -15.50
C SER A 68 -0.26 -2.29 -14.19
N VAL A 69 -1.01 -2.08 -13.10
CA VAL A 69 -0.46 -1.96 -11.74
C VAL A 69 -0.77 -3.23 -10.97
N LYS A 70 0.26 -3.88 -10.44
CA LYS A 70 0.13 -5.08 -9.60
C LYS A 70 0.65 -4.80 -8.21
N LEU A 71 -0.21 -4.97 -7.22
CA LEU A 71 0.12 -4.94 -5.81
C LEU A 71 0.35 -6.37 -5.29
N THR A 72 1.38 -6.57 -4.48
CA THR A 72 1.59 -7.80 -3.71
C THR A 72 1.98 -7.42 -2.30
N VAL A 73 1.29 -7.98 -1.31
CA VAL A 73 1.51 -7.68 0.11
C VAL A 73 1.57 -8.98 0.88
N SER A 74 2.50 -9.07 1.82
CA SER A 74 2.59 -10.10 2.84
C SER A 74 2.56 -9.42 4.20
N TYR A 75 1.76 -9.93 5.12
CA TYR A 75 1.61 -9.37 6.46
C TYR A 75 1.45 -10.49 7.48
N ALA A 76 1.85 -10.22 8.71
CA ALA A 76 1.62 -11.11 9.84
C ALA A 76 0.65 -10.45 10.82
N ILE A 77 -0.36 -11.20 11.25
CA ILE A 77 -1.33 -10.73 12.24
C ILE A 77 -0.71 -10.96 13.63
N PRO A 78 -0.61 -9.92 14.48
CA PRO A 78 -0.10 -10.08 15.84
C PRO A 78 -0.90 -11.14 16.62
N ALA A 79 -0.20 -11.95 17.41
CA ALA A 79 -0.82 -13.06 18.14
C ALA A 79 -1.99 -12.64 19.06
N ILE A 80 -1.96 -11.41 19.54
CA ILE A 80 -2.96 -10.84 20.46
C ILE A 80 -4.33 -10.62 19.80
N ILE A 81 -4.43 -10.69 18.46
CA ILE A 81 -5.66 -10.47 17.68
C ILE A 81 -5.98 -11.68 16.79
N LYS A 82 -5.42 -12.85 17.10
CA LYS A 82 -5.68 -14.11 16.37
C LYS A 82 -7.14 -14.54 16.33
N TRP A 83 -7.98 -14.03 17.22
CA TRP A 83 -9.42 -14.30 17.21
C TRP A 83 -10.14 -13.74 15.95
N MET A 84 -9.46 -12.91 15.14
CA MET A 84 -9.92 -12.46 13.82
C MET A 84 -9.58 -13.42 12.65
N ASP A 85 -8.85 -14.53 12.87
CA ASP A 85 -8.49 -15.48 11.81
C ASP A 85 -9.66 -16.43 11.43
N GLY A 86 -9.84 -16.91 10.20
CA GLY A 86 -8.86 -17.06 9.11
C GLY A 86 -9.47 -17.34 7.73
N LEU A 87 -10.61 -16.73 7.37
CA LEU A 87 -11.11 -16.71 5.97
C LEU A 87 -11.74 -15.37 5.57
N PHE A 88 -12.17 -14.57 6.54
CA PHE A 88 -12.79 -13.28 6.31
C PHE A 88 -11.79 -12.14 6.23
N LEU A 89 -10.73 -12.17 7.04
CA LEU A 89 -9.74 -11.10 7.07
C LEU A 89 -8.93 -11.01 5.78
N GLY A 90 -8.44 -12.15 5.24
CA GLY A 90 -7.75 -12.17 3.95
C GLY A 90 -8.60 -11.61 2.82
N ARG A 91 -9.87 -12.05 2.73
CA ARG A 91 -10.83 -11.54 1.74
C ARG A 91 -11.16 -10.06 1.93
N LEU A 92 -11.26 -9.59 3.18
CA LEU A 92 -11.50 -8.18 3.49
C LEU A 92 -10.31 -7.31 3.08
N VAL A 93 -9.08 -7.74 3.40
CA VAL A 93 -7.85 -7.05 3.03
C VAL A 93 -7.72 -6.99 1.51
N GLU A 94 -7.91 -8.12 0.82
CA GLU A 94 -7.86 -8.20 -0.64
C GLU A 94 -8.92 -7.29 -1.28
N ALA A 95 -10.18 -7.37 -0.85
CA ALA A 95 -11.25 -6.53 -1.37
C ALA A 95 -10.99 -5.03 -1.13
N THR A 96 -10.43 -4.68 0.03
CA THR A 96 -10.10 -3.29 0.36
C THR A 96 -8.95 -2.78 -0.52
N LEU A 97 -7.87 -3.55 -0.64
CA LEU A 97 -6.72 -3.21 -1.49
C LEU A 97 -7.11 -3.11 -2.97
N GLN A 98 -7.93 -4.04 -3.47
CA GLN A 98 -8.44 -3.98 -4.83
C GLN A 98 -9.31 -2.73 -5.05
N SER A 99 -10.15 -2.38 -4.08
CA SER A 99 -10.96 -1.17 -4.13
C SER A 99 -10.10 0.09 -4.13
N ASP A 100 -9.00 0.12 -3.38
CA ASP A 100 -8.04 1.22 -3.38
C ASP A 100 -7.26 1.32 -4.71
N LEU A 101 -6.86 0.19 -5.33
CA LEU A 101 -6.27 0.18 -6.67
C LEU A 101 -7.23 0.71 -7.74
N ASN A 102 -8.52 0.37 -7.65
CA ASN A 102 -9.53 0.91 -8.56
C ASN A 102 -9.68 2.43 -8.40
N ARG A 103 -9.71 2.94 -7.17
CA ARG A 103 -9.71 4.39 -6.91
C ARG A 103 -8.45 5.07 -7.45
N PHE A 104 -7.29 4.43 -7.30
CA PHE A 104 -6.04 4.93 -7.84
C PHE A 104 -6.08 5.01 -9.37
N ARG A 105 -6.60 3.98 -10.05
CA ARG A 105 -6.83 4.01 -11.50
C ARG A 105 -7.69 5.21 -11.90
N ASP A 106 -8.85 5.37 -11.24
CA ASP A 106 -9.78 6.45 -11.55
C ASP A 106 -9.13 7.84 -11.31
N TYR A 107 -8.34 7.97 -10.25
CA TYR A 107 -7.55 9.17 -9.96
C TYR A 107 -6.50 9.43 -11.06
N ALA A 108 -5.71 8.43 -11.43
CA ALA A 108 -4.67 8.55 -12.45
C ALA A 108 -5.23 8.89 -13.84
N GLN A 109 -6.42 8.36 -14.18
CA GLN A 109 -7.09 8.67 -15.44
C GLN A 109 -7.64 10.10 -15.48
N THR A 110 -8.19 10.58 -14.37
CA THR A 110 -8.74 11.95 -14.28
C THR A 110 -7.65 13.02 -14.20
N HIS A 111 -6.47 12.67 -13.69
CA HIS A 111 -5.33 13.58 -13.55
C HIS A 111 -4.21 13.27 -14.54
N HIS A 112 -4.49 12.52 -15.60
CA HIS A 112 -3.53 12.28 -16.66
C HIS A 112 -3.28 13.58 -17.42
N GLN A 113 -2.14 14.22 -17.16
CA GLN A 113 -1.60 15.22 -18.08
C GLN A 113 -0.86 14.47 -19.19
N PRO A 114 -1.26 14.62 -20.48
CA PRO A 114 -0.45 14.12 -21.56
C PRO A 114 0.94 14.77 -21.49
N PRO A 115 2.01 14.05 -21.87
CA PRO A 115 3.36 14.60 -21.86
C PRO A 115 3.39 15.90 -22.68
N ALA A 116 4.06 16.92 -22.15
CA ALA A 116 4.31 18.15 -22.90
C ALA A 116 5.07 17.79 -24.19
N VAL A 117 4.50 18.18 -25.33
CA VAL A 117 5.06 17.97 -26.68
C VAL A 117 6.29 18.86 -26.87
#